data_AF-A0A961ARB9-F1
#
_entry.id   AF-A0A961ARB9-F1
#
_cell.length_a   1.000
_cell.length_b   1.000
_cell.length_c   1.000
_cell.angle_alpha   90.00
_cell.angle_beta   90.00
_cell.angle_gamma   90.00
#
_symmetry.space_group_name_H-M   'P 1'
#
loop_
_entity.id
_entity.type
_entity.pdbx_description
1 polymer ?
#
loop_
_entity_poly.entity_id
_entity_poly.type
_entity_poly.pdbx_seq_one_letter_code
_entity_poly.pdbx_strand_id
1 'polypeptide(L)'
;MNHHRHLVCIVLAMGTLGTVSGPIGISQAAPGEPSSAKKPAMRDVITHEQLMARRQASKEAEPMAKFEKAEGEDPAKINPPQDIISQSEFLSSSGNMTLVPKRAILHIPDRLRDRTVKKDGMKIMTWPSFFAKNRTWITTIEVSRQQAEGILPIDEKRFESMQQTGDVIVATMGGSPISVLPLKIPEDTDEEEEDGAVETGRQQLVN
;
A
#
# COMPACT_ATOMS: atom_id res chain seq x y z
N MET A 1 32.49 20.73 -36.94
CA MET A 1 31.15 21.32 -36.70
C MET A 1 30.79 20.96 -35.26
N ASN A 2 31.41 21.58 -34.25
CA ASN A 2 31.11 22.88 -33.63
C ASN A 2 29.70 23.00 -33.01
N HIS A 3 29.71 23.32 -31.71
CA HIS A 3 28.64 23.73 -30.79
C HIS A 3 28.00 22.58 -29.98
N HIS A 4 27.77 22.66 -28.66
CA HIS A 4 27.96 23.70 -27.65
C HIS A 4 28.04 22.98 -26.28
N ARG A 5 29.06 23.28 -25.48
CA ARG A 5 29.15 22.85 -24.07
C ARG A 5 28.42 23.89 -23.23
N HIS A 6 27.29 23.55 -22.62
CA HIS A 6 26.67 24.40 -21.60
C HIS A 6 27.11 23.99 -20.20
N LEU A 7 27.60 25.02 -19.52
CA LEU A 7 28.21 25.05 -18.21
C LEU A 7 27.15 24.91 -17.12
N VAL A 8 27.49 24.09 -16.13
CA VAL A 8 26.80 23.88 -14.86
C VAL A 8 27.00 25.10 -13.96
N CYS A 9 25.92 25.64 -13.40
CA CYS A 9 25.96 26.47 -12.19
C CYS A 9 24.89 25.98 -11.21
N ILE A 10 25.35 25.14 -10.27
CA ILE A 10 24.62 24.70 -9.08
C ILE A 10 24.81 25.78 -8.01
N VAL A 11 23.72 26.41 -7.57
CA VAL A 11 23.71 27.21 -6.33
C VAL A 11 23.08 26.36 -5.24
N LEU A 12 23.94 25.92 -4.32
CA LEU A 12 23.61 25.36 -3.02
C LEU A 12 23.07 26.48 -2.11
N ALA A 13 21.84 26.34 -1.62
CA ALA A 13 21.36 27.11 -0.49
C ALA A 13 21.27 26.18 0.74
N MET A 14 22.11 26.51 1.72
CA MET A 14 22.26 25.85 3.02
C MET A 14 21.25 26.40 4.03
N GLY A 15 20.92 25.56 5.03
CA GLY A 15 20.48 25.99 6.36
C GLY A 15 18.98 26.33 6.43
N THR A 16 18.24 25.91 7.45
CA THR A 16 18.59 26.07 8.87
C THR A 16 17.94 24.99 9.75
N LEU A 17 18.65 24.69 10.84
CA LEU A 17 18.23 23.87 11.97
C LEU A 17 17.10 24.56 12.75
N GLY A 18 16.01 23.84 13.01
CA GLY A 18 14.90 24.26 13.86
C GLY A 18 14.78 23.36 15.09
N THR A 19 15.21 23.89 16.22
CA THR A 19 15.26 23.35 17.58
C THR A 19 13.94 22.77 18.11
N VAL A 20 14.02 21.57 18.68
CA VAL A 20 13.03 20.96 19.57
C VAL A 20 13.11 21.63 20.95
N SER A 21 12.00 22.23 21.40
CA SER A 21 11.81 22.75 22.76
C SER A 21 10.55 22.12 23.33
N GLY A 22 10.73 21.10 24.16
CA GLY A 22 9.66 20.46 24.93
C GLY A 22 9.88 20.71 26.42
N PRO A 23 8.88 21.17 27.19
CA PRO A 23 9.04 21.40 28.61
C PRO A 23 9.12 20.10 29.42
N ILE A 24 10.11 20.09 30.30
CA ILE A 24 10.39 19.13 31.35
C ILE A 24 9.23 19.14 32.35
N GLY A 25 8.42 18.08 32.34
CA GLY A 25 7.42 17.82 33.38
C GLY A 25 8.09 17.24 34.62
N ILE A 26 8.23 18.07 35.64
CA ILE A 26 8.79 17.75 36.96
C ILE A 26 7.87 16.76 37.68
N SER A 27 8.41 15.57 37.98
CA SER A 27 7.86 14.64 38.97
C SER A 27 7.79 15.31 40.34
N GLN A 28 6.59 15.53 40.86
CA GLN A 28 6.38 15.73 42.30
C GLN A 28 6.24 14.37 42.97
N ALA A 29 7.30 13.99 43.68
CA ALA A 29 7.25 12.96 44.72
C ALA A 29 6.69 13.59 45.99
N ALA A 30 5.55 13.11 46.46
CA ALA A 30 5.02 13.41 47.79
C ALA A 30 5.36 12.27 48.78
N PRO A 31 5.61 12.59 50.06
CA PRO A 31 6.19 11.68 51.04
C PRO A 31 5.16 10.87 51.83
N GLY A 32 5.51 9.60 52.06
CA GLY A 32 5.31 8.80 53.28
C GLY A 32 4.04 8.98 54.11
N GLU A 33 3.15 7.99 53.99
CA GLU A 33 2.33 7.54 55.13
C GLU A 33 2.96 6.28 55.75
N PRO A 34 2.98 6.15 57.08
CA PRO A 34 3.57 5.02 57.78
C PRO A 34 2.78 3.73 57.49
N SER A 35 3.50 2.76 56.90
CA SER A 35 3.08 1.37 56.77
C SER A 35 2.62 0.83 58.12
N SER A 36 1.30 0.84 58.33
CA SER A 36 0.66 0.07 59.38
C SER A 36 1.00 -1.39 59.10
N ALA A 37 1.78 -1.98 60.01
CA ALA A 37 2.18 -3.37 60.00
C ALA A 37 0.95 -4.30 60.05
N LYS A 38 0.32 -4.50 58.90
CA LYS A 38 -0.60 -5.61 58.67
C LYS A 38 0.25 -6.88 58.73
N LYS A 39 0.05 -7.65 59.80
CA LYS A 39 0.50 -9.04 59.92
C LYS A 39 0.28 -9.74 58.57
N PRO A 40 1.26 -10.50 58.04
CA PRO A 40 1.08 -11.21 56.78
C PRO A 40 -0.13 -12.14 56.94
N ALA A 41 -1.25 -11.77 56.33
CA ALA A 41 -2.38 -12.67 56.18
C ALA A 41 -1.84 -13.84 55.35
N MET A 42 -1.68 -15.00 55.99
CA MET A 42 -1.37 -16.24 55.30
C MET A 42 -2.37 -16.37 54.15
N ARG A 43 -1.86 -16.46 52.92
CA ARG A 43 -2.70 -16.66 51.75
C ARG A 43 -3.36 -18.02 51.92
N ASP A 44 -4.69 -18.03 51.99
CA ASP A 44 -5.45 -19.26 51.92
C ASP A 44 -5.07 -19.99 50.63
N VAL A 45 -4.41 -21.13 50.79
CA VAL A 45 -4.04 -22.00 49.68
C VAL A 45 -5.34 -22.59 49.17
N ILE A 46 -5.71 -22.24 47.94
CA ILE A 46 -6.88 -22.79 47.27
C ILE A 46 -6.75 -24.32 47.31
N THR A 47 -7.69 -24.97 47.99
CA THR A 47 -7.74 -26.42 48.06
C THR A 47 -8.08 -26.99 46.69
N HIS A 48 -7.69 -28.23 46.42
CA HIS A 48 -7.93 -28.89 45.13
C HIS A 48 -9.42 -28.88 44.73
N GLU A 49 -10.30 -29.02 45.72
CA GLU A 49 -11.75 -28.95 45.56
C GLU A 49 -12.22 -27.57 45.07
N GLN A 50 -11.72 -26.49 45.68
CA GLN A 50 -12.03 -25.12 45.26
C GLN A 50 -11.52 -24.81 43.86
N LEU A 51 -10.37 -25.38 43.46
CA LEU A 51 -9.85 -25.25 42.11
C LEU A 51 -10.76 -25.94 41.07
N MET A 52 -11.29 -27.12 41.41
CA MET A 52 -12.22 -27.86 40.54
C MET A 52 -13.56 -27.13 40.40
N ALA A 53 -14.14 -26.66 41.51
CA ALA A 53 -15.37 -25.87 41.50
C ALA A 53 -15.23 -24.60 40.64
N ARG A 54 -14.10 -23.90 40.74
CA ARG A 54 -13.83 -22.71 39.94
C ARG A 54 -13.69 -23.00 38.45
N ARG A 55 -13.01 -24.10 38.08
CA ARG A 55 -12.92 -24.53 36.67
C ARG A 55 -14.28 -24.91 36.10
N GLN A 56 -15.13 -25.56 36.89
CA GLN A 56 -16.46 -25.95 36.44
C GLN A 56 -17.36 -24.73 36.23
N ALA A 57 -17.38 -23.80 37.19
CA ALA A 57 -18.10 -22.53 37.04
C ALA A 57 -17.61 -21.70 35.84
N SER A 58 -16.30 -21.72 35.53
CA SER A 58 -15.77 -21.06 34.33
C SER A 58 -16.22 -21.74 33.03
N LYS A 59 -16.28 -23.08 32.99
CA LYS A 59 -16.78 -23.81 31.81
C LYS A 59 -18.25 -23.57 31.53
N GLU A 60 -19.07 -23.48 32.58
CA GLU A 60 -20.51 -23.17 32.46
C GLU A 60 -20.75 -21.72 32.05
N ALA A 61 -19.86 -20.81 32.47
CA ALA A 61 -19.90 -19.39 32.13
C ALA A 61 -19.17 -19.04 30.82
N GLU A 62 -18.63 -20.00 30.07
CA GLU A 62 -17.91 -19.71 28.81
C GLU A 62 -18.92 -19.48 27.67
N PRO A 63 -19.18 -18.22 27.25
CA PRO A 63 -20.04 -17.94 26.10
C PRO A 63 -19.45 -18.47 24.80
N MET A 64 -18.17 -18.88 24.82
CA MET A 64 -17.46 -19.38 23.63
C MET A 64 -17.92 -20.77 23.20
N ALA A 65 -18.52 -21.57 24.09
CA ALA A 65 -19.10 -22.87 23.74
C ALA A 65 -20.39 -22.76 22.89
N LYS A 66 -20.96 -21.55 22.78
CA LYS A 66 -22.14 -21.27 21.94
C LYS A 66 -21.78 -20.94 20.50
N PHE A 67 -20.49 -20.74 20.18
CA PHE A 67 -20.08 -20.57 18.80
C PHE A 67 -19.89 -21.94 18.16
N GLU A 68 -20.52 -22.13 17.02
CA GLU A 68 -20.25 -23.27 16.16
C GLU A 68 -18.77 -23.26 15.80
N LYS A 69 -18.13 -24.43 15.89
CA LYS A 69 -16.74 -24.57 15.48
C LYS A 69 -16.69 -24.25 13.98
N ALA A 70 -15.90 -23.24 13.60
CA ALA A 70 -15.76 -22.85 12.21
C ALA A 70 -15.40 -24.08 11.35
N GLU A 71 -16.32 -24.49 10.49
CA GLU A 71 -16.10 -25.53 9.50
C GLU A 71 -15.39 -24.90 8.31
N GLY A 72 -14.14 -25.30 8.10
CA GLY A 72 -13.30 -24.79 7.02
C GLY A 72 -11.88 -25.28 7.16
N GLU A 73 -11.20 -25.46 6.03
CA GLU A 73 -9.74 -25.59 6.04
C GLU A 73 -9.12 -24.30 6.60
N ASP A 74 -8.04 -24.46 7.35
CA ASP A 74 -7.31 -23.33 7.94
C ASP A 74 -6.89 -22.36 6.81
N PRO A 75 -7.33 -21.09 6.82
CA PRO A 75 -6.99 -20.13 5.78
C PRO A 75 -5.47 -19.94 5.63
N ALA A 76 -4.68 -20.22 6.67
CA ALA A 76 -3.22 -20.21 6.60
C ALA A 76 -2.64 -21.31 5.70
N LYS A 77 -3.38 -22.41 5.48
CA LYS A 77 -3.00 -23.50 4.56
C LYS A 77 -3.47 -23.23 3.14
N ILE A 78 -4.66 -22.64 2.98
CA ILE A 78 -5.23 -22.31 1.67
C ILE A 78 -4.43 -21.19 0.99
N ASN A 79 -4.01 -20.18 1.76
CA ASN A 79 -3.28 -19.03 1.23
C ASN A 79 -1.96 -18.84 1.99
N PRO A 80 -0.92 -19.65 1.69
CA PRO A 80 0.37 -19.48 2.31
C PRO A 80 0.93 -18.08 1.98
N PRO A 81 1.63 -17.44 2.92
CA PRO A 81 2.21 -16.13 2.69
C PRO A 81 3.18 -16.20 1.51
N GLN A 82 2.90 -15.43 0.46
CA GLN A 82 3.76 -15.37 -0.71
C GLN A 82 5.02 -14.56 -0.41
N ASP A 83 6.12 -14.96 -1.01
CA ASP A 83 7.39 -14.23 -0.91
C ASP A 83 7.27 -12.86 -1.61
N ILE A 84 7.64 -11.81 -0.88
CA ILE A 84 7.60 -10.40 -1.35
C ILE A 84 8.46 -10.24 -2.60
N ILE A 85 9.60 -10.92 -2.66
CA ILE A 85 10.51 -10.88 -3.82
C ILE A 85 9.80 -11.45 -5.06
N SER A 86 9.01 -12.51 -4.89
CA SER A 86 8.28 -13.16 -5.97
C SER A 86 7.12 -12.32 -6.49
N GLN A 87 6.56 -11.40 -5.69
CA GLN A 87 5.50 -10.48 -6.10
C GLN A 87 6.01 -9.12 -6.60
N SER A 88 7.32 -8.91 -6.54
CA SER A 88 7.95 -7.63 -6.88
C SER A 88 8.80 -7.74 -8.14
N GLU A 89 9.01 -6.59 -8.76
CA GLU A 89 9.97 -6.32 -9.81
C GLU A 89 11.05 -5.39 -9.27
N PHE A 90 12.27 -5.53 -9.78
CA PHE A 90 13.43 -4.82 -9.26
C PHE A 90 13.73 -3.60 -10.12
N LEU A 91 14.04 -2.47 -9.48
CA LEU A 91 14.64 -1.33 -10.13
C LEU A 91 15.99 -1.02 -9.47
N SER A 92 17.05 -1.02 -10.27
CA SER A 92 18.43 -0.84 -9.82
C SER A 92 19.07 0.41 -10.41
N SER A 93 19.80 1.15 -9.58
CA SER A 93 20.55 2.33 -9.99
C SER A 93 21.66 2.68 -9.00
N SER A 94 22.89 2.83 -9.50
CA SER A 94 24.04 3.35 -8.75
C SER A 94 24.25 2.69 -7.38
N GLY A 95 24.20 1.36 -7.33
CA GLY A 95 24.37 0.57 -6.10
C GLY A 95 23.17 0.55 -5.15
N ASN A 96 22.06 1.21 -5.51
CA ASN A 96 20.80 1.15 -4.80
C ASN A 96 19.76 0.38 -5.62
N MET A 97 18.84 -0.26 -4.93
CA MET A 97 17.76 -1.04 -5.51
C MET A 97 16.44 -0.72 -4.80
N THR A 98 15.32 -0.79 -5.49
CA THR A 98 14.00 -0.72 -4.87
C THR A 98 13.10 -1.83 -5.42
N LEU A 99 12.14 -2.23 -4.60
CA LEU A 99 11.12 -3.22 -4.92
C LEU A 99 9.87 -2.48 -5.35
N VAL A 100 9.35 -2.85 -6.51
CA VAL A 100 8.15 -2.28 -7.09
C VAL A 100 7.17 -3.44 -7.33
N PRO A 101 5.86 -3.30 -7.07
CA PRO A 101 4.91 -4.37 -7.36
C PRO A 101 4.97 -4.81 -8.82
N LYS A 102 4.76 -6.09 -9.09
CA LYS A 102 4.65 -6.60 -10.46
C LYS A 102 3.61 -5.79 -11.24
N ARG A 103 3.93 -5.46 -12.50
CA ARG A 103 3.07 -4.70 -13.42
C ARG A 103 2.80 -3.25 -12.99
N ALA A 104 3.55 -2.71 -12.03
CA ALA A 104 3.51 -1.27 -11.79
C ALA A 104 4.35 -0.49 -12.80
N ILE A 105 5.33 -1.14 -13.44
CA ILE A 105 6.09 -0.55 -14.54
C ILE A 105 5.29 -0.73 -15.83
N LEU A 106 4.88 0.38 -16.44
CA LEU A 106 4.03 0.38 -17.63
C LEU A 106 4.84 0.33 -18.93
N HIS A 107 5.99 0.99 -18.94
CA HIS A 107 6.87 1.05 -20.11
C HIS A 107 8.32 1.10 -19.67
N ILE A 108 9.16 0.29 -20.31
CA ILE A 108 10.61 0.28 -20.13
C ILE A 108 11.24 0.48 -21.52
N PRO A 109 11.92 1.61 -21.75
CA PRO A 109 12.64 1.83 -22.99
C PRO A 109 13.84 0.88 -23.07
N ASP A 110 14.19 0.41 -24.28
CA ASP A 110 15.21 -0.62 -24.48
C ASP A 110 16.57 -0.25 -23.86
N ARG A 111 16.93 1.04 -23.91
CA ARG A 111 18.15 1.59 -23.31
C ARG A 111 18.24 1.46 -21.78
N LEU A 112 17.13 1.23 -21.09
CA LEU A 112 17.07 1.15 -19.61
C LEU A 112 16.68 -0.23 -19.09
N ARG A 113 16.49 -1.25 -19.96
CA ARG A 113 16.13 -2.61 -19.53
C ARG A 113 17.14 -3.22 -18.54
N ASP A 114 18.42 -2.89 -18.69
CA ASP A 114 19.50 -3.35 -17.80
C ASP A 114 19.35 -2.89 -16.33
N ARG A 115 18.47 -1.90 -16.08
CA ARG A 115 18.17 -1.39 -14.73
C ARG A 115 17.09 -2.20 -14.03
N THR A 116 16.27 -2.96 -14.77
CA THR A 116 15.17 -3.75 -14.20
C THR A 116 15.62 -5.15 -13.73
N VAL A 117 16.84 -5.55 -14.10
CA VAL A 117 17.39 -6.85 -13.70
C VAL A 117 17.84 -6.82 -12.24
N LYS A 118 17.51 -7.88 -11.48
CA LYS A 118 17.99 -8.09 -10.11
C LYS A 118 19.52 -8.14 -10.10
N LYS A 119 20.13 -7.28 -9.30
CA LYS A 119 21.59 -7.27 -9.07
C LYS A 119 21.87 -7.48 -7.59
N ASP A 120 22.66 -8.48 -7.29
CA ASP A 120 23.02 -8.82 -5.92
C ASP A 120 24.02 -7.81 -5.34
N GLY A 121 24.04 -7.67 -4.01
CA GLY A 121 24.94 -6.75 -3.31
C GLY A 121 24.52 -5.27 -3.31
N MET A 122 23.32 -4.94 -3.82
CA MET A 122 22.80 -3.57 -3.81
C MET A 122 22.01 -3.25 -2.54
N LYS A 123 22.06 -1.98 -2.12
CA LYS A 123 21.30 -1.49 -0.96
C LYS A 123 19.84 -1.28 -1.33
N ILE A 124 18.92 -1.97 -0.64
CA ILE A 124 17.48 -1.74 -0.80
C ILE A 124 17.11 -0.39 -0.19
N MET A 125 16.36 0.41 -0.94
CA MET A 125 15.85 1.73 -0.56
C MET A 125 14.33 1.79 -0.71
N THR A 126 13.71 2.65 0.09
CA THR A 126 12.29 2.97 -0.04
C THR A 126 12.02 3.70 -1.35
N TRP A 127 10.83 3.49 -1.90
CA TRP A 127 10.43 4.10 -3.18
C TRP A 127 10.63 5.63 -3.22
N PRO A 128 10.18 6.44 -2.23
CA PRO A 128 10.32 7.89 -2.31
C PRO A 128 11.78 8.35 -2.39
N SER A 129 12.68 7.68 -1.64
CA SER A 129 14.10 7.99 -1.66
C SER A 129 14.79 7.50 -2.95
N PHE A 130 14.34 6.37 -3.51
CA PHE A 130 14.82 5.88 -4.79
C PHE A 130 14.38 6.80 -5.94
N PHE A 131 13.10 7.17 -5.99
CA PHE A 131 12.54 8.08 -6.98
C PHE A 131 13.22 9.46 -6.94
N ALA A 132 13.39 10.04 -5.74
CA ALA A 132 14.06 11.33 -5.59
C ALA A 132 15.48 11.37 -6.18
N LYS A 133 16.23 10.26 -6.11
CA LYS A 133 17.58 10.13 -6.68
C LYS A 133 17.59 9.87 -8.19
N ASN A 134 16.49 9.37 -8.74
CA ASN A 134 16.40 8.86 -10.11
C ASN A 134 15.37 9.60 -10.98
N ARG A 135 14.99 10.82 -10.61
CA ARG A 135 14.01 11.66 -11.35
C ARG A 135 14.41 11.98 -12.79
N THR A 136 15.67 11.80 -13.14
CA THR A 136 16.19 12.07 -14.49
C THR A 136 15.75 11.05 -15.53
N TRP A 137 15.35 9.84 -15.11
CA TRP A 137 14.99 8.74 -16.03
C TRP A 137 13.74 7.95 -15.62
N ILE A 138 13.11 8.32 -14.49
CA ILE A 138 11.86 7.73 -14.02
C ILE A 138 10.79 8.81 -14.08
N THR A 139 9.70 8.49 -14.75
CA THR A 139 8.48 9.30 -14.79
C THR A 139 7.34 8.51 -14.16
N THR A 140 6.52 9.16 -13.33
CA THR A 140 5.38 8.54 -12.66
C THR A 140 4.07 9.00 -13.29
N ILE A 141 3.13 8.07 -13.46
CA ILE A 141 1.76 8.38 -13.86
C ILE A 141 0.82 8.05 -12.71
N GLU A 142 0.06 9.03 -12.25
CA GLU A 142 -0.95 8.81 -11.23
C GLU A 142 -2.15 8.09 -11.86
N VAL A 143 -2.49 6.93 -11.31
CA VAL A 143 -3.61 6.10 -11.75
C VAL A 143 -4.71 6.08 -10.70
N SER A 144 -5.96 6.02 -11.16
CA SER A 144 -7.10 5.81 -10.27
C SER A 144 -7.20 4.35 -9.84
N ARG A 145 -7.93 4.09 -8.74
CA ARG A 145 -8.19 2.72 -8.29
C ARG A 145 -8.86 1.86 -9.36
N GLN A 146 -9.86 2.42 -10.07
CA GLN A 146 -10.55 1.71 -11.15
C GLN A 146 -9.62 1.38 -12.32
N GLN A 147 -8.65 2.25 -12.61
CA GLN A 147 -7.63 1.97 -13.62
C GLN A 147 -6.65 0.87 -13.16
N ALA A 148 -6.20 0.92 -11.89
CA ALA A 148 -5.33 -0.11 -11.34
C ALA A 148 -5.99 -1.50 -11.30
N GLU A 149 -7.31 -1.55 -11.06
CA GLU A 149 -8.12 -2.78 -11.10
C GLU A 149 -8.39 -3.28 -12.54
N GLY A 150 -8.00 -2.51 -13.57
CA GLY A 150 -8.20 -2.84 -14.97
C GLY A 150 -9.66 -2.66 -15.43
N ILE A 151 -10.45 -1.85 -14.73
CA ILE A 151 -11.85 -1.52 -15.10
C ILE A 151 -11.88 -0.39 -16.13
N LEU A 152 -11.04 0.64 -15.93
CA LEU A 152 -10.95 1.78 -16.82
C LEU A 152 -9.60 1.81 -17.55
N PRO A 153 -9.56 2.21 -18.84
CA PRO A 153 -8.31 2.42 -19.56
C PRO A 153 -7.52 3.60 -19.01
N ILE A 154 -6.20 3.53 -19.17
CA ILE A 154 -5.31 4.67 -18.95
C ILE A 154 -5.43 5.59 -20.17
N ASP A 155 -5.38 6.91 -19.96
CA ASP A 155 -5.43 7.90 -21.03
C ASP A 155 -4.24 7.71 -21.99
N GLU A 156 -4.52 7.14 -23.17
CA GLU A 156 -3.53 6.76 -24.17
C GLU A 156 -2.71 7.95 -24.64
N LYS A 157 -3.32 9.15 -24.77
CA LYS A 157 -2.62 10.36 -25.22
C LYS A 157 -1.51 10.76 -24.24
N ARG A 158 -1.80 10.65 -22.94
CA ARG A 158 -0.80 10.91 -21.90
C ARG A 158 0.28 9.84 -21.93
N PHE A 159 -0.12 8.59 -22.04
CA PHE A 159 0.82 7.47 -22.08
C PHE A 159 1.77 7.55 -23.29
N GLU A 160 1.27 7.84 -24.49
CA GLU A 160 2.07 8.03 -25.71
C GLU A 160 3.07 9.18 -25.57
N SER A 161 2.63 10.34 -25.06
CA SER A 161 3.54 11.47 -24.85
C SER A 161 4.67 11.14 -23.86
N MET A 162 4.38 10.34 -22.84
CA MET A 162 5.40 9.87 -21.90
C MET A 162 6.35 8.84 -22.53
N GLN A 163 5.84 7.94 -23.38
CA GLN A 163 6.68 6.98 -24.09
C GLN A 163 7.73 7.67 -24.97
N GLN A 164 7.36 8.79 -25.60
CA GLN A 164 8.28 9.58 -26.44
C GLN A 164 9.47 10.17 -25.67
N THR A 165 9.33 10.39 -24.36
CA THR A 165 10.41 10.92 -23.51
C THR A 165 11.55 9.89 -23.32
N GLY A 166 11.23 8.60 -23.48
CA GLY A 166 12.19 7.50 -23.33
C GLY A 166 12.58 7.25 -21.87
N ASP A 167 11.71 7.61 -20.92
CA ASP A 167 11.89 7.34 -19.49
C ASP A 167 11.16 6.06 -19.09
N VAL A 168 11.52 5.49 -17.94
CA VAL A 168 10.76 4.40 -17.34
C VAL A 168 9.48 4.97 -16.74
N ILE A 169 8.33 4.46 -17.18
CA ILE A 169 7.02 4.92 -16.73
C ILE A 169 6.52 3.98 -15.63
N VAL A 170 6.29 4.52 -14.44
CA VAL A 170 5.78 3.76 -13.28
C VAL A 170 4.41 4.29 -12.87
N ALA A 171 3.45 3.39 -12.69
CA ALA A 171 2.13 3.70 -12.18
C ALA A 171 2.19 3.94 -10.67
N THR A 172 1.67 5.08 -10.22
CA THR A 172 1.60 5.45 -8.80
C THR A 172 0.18 5.81 -8.39
N MET A 173 -0.13 5.60 -7.12
CA MET A 173 -1.35 6.12 -6.50
C MET A 173 -0.96 6.76 -5.17
N GLY A 174 -1.10 8.08 -5.08
CA GLY A 174 -0.66 8.83 -3.90
C GLY A 174 0.86 8.77 -3.72
N GLY A 175 1.62 8.77 -4.81
CA GLY A 175 3.08 8.74 -4.80
C GLY A 175 3.73 7.39 -4.45
N SER A 176 2.93 6.34 -4.23
CA SER A 176 3.41 4.97 -4.03
C SER A 176 3.15 4.12 -5.27
N PRO A 177 4.08 3.22 -5.67
CA PRO A 177 3.92 2.41 -6.86
C PRO A 177 2.81 1.37 -6.66
N ILE A 178 1.96 1.20 -7.67
CA ILE A 178 0.80 0.30 -7.63
C ILE A 178 0.77 -0.60 -8.86
N SER A 179 0.38 -1.86 -8.69
CA SER A 179 0.20 -2.80 -9.79
C SER A 179 -1.01 -2.42 -10.65
N VAL A 180 -0.86 -2.41 -11.97
CA VAL A 180 -1.97 -2.20 -12.90
C VAL A 180 -2.34 -3.52 -13.57
N LEU A 181 -3.59 -3.94 -13.37
CA LEU A 181 -4.14 -5.14 -14.02
C LEU A 181 -4.43 -4.88 -15.50
N PRO A 182 -4.39 -5.93 -16.35
CA PRO A 182 -4.83 -5.77 -17.73
C PRO A 182 -6.30 -5.40 -17.75
N LEU A 183 -6.71 -4.65 -18.78
CA LEU A 183 -8.11 -4.28 -18.94
C LEU A 183 -8.96 -5.54 -19.02
N LYS A 184 -9.95 -5.64 -18.14
CA LYS A 184 -11.04 -6.59 -18.27
C LYS A 184 -11.94 -6.02 -19.35
N ILE A 185 -11.83 -6.54 -20.56
CA ILE A 185 -12.83 -6.28 -21.58
C ILE A 185 -14.14 -6.81 -20.98
N PRO A 186 -15.14 -5.96 -20.68
CA PRO A 186 -16.44 -6.50 -20.33
C PRO A 186 -16.88 -7.34 -21.53
N GLU A 187 -17.07 -8.65 -21.32
CA GLU A 187 -17.87 -9.43 -22.28
C GLU A 187 -19.20 -8.70 -22.34
N ASP A 188 -19.51 -8.13 -23.52
CA ASP A 188 -20.71 -7.35 -23.77
C ASP A 188 -21.89 -8.14 -23.18
N THR A 189 -22.41 -7.64 -22.06
CA THR A 189 -23.72 -8.09 -21.62
C THR A 189 -24.64 -7.44 -22.62
N ASP A 190 -25.18 -8.25 -23.52
CA ASP A 190 -26.25 -7.90 -24.44
C ASP A 190 -27.41 -7.34 -23.61
N GLU A 191 -27.33 -6.07 -23.22
CA GLU A 191 -28.49 -5.30 -22.79
C GLU A 191 -29.29 -5.07 -24.07
N GLU A 192 -30.22 -5.99 -24.31
CA GLU A 192 -31.33 -5.83 -25.24
C GLU A 192 -31.91 -4.42 -25.02
N GLU A 193 -31.58 -3.50 -25.93
CA GLU A 193 -32.33 -2.28 -26.14
C GLU A 193 -33.76 -2.71 -26.53
N GLU A 194 -34.64 -2.87 -25.53
CA GLU A 194 -36.07 -2.88 -25.79
C GLU A 194 -36.43 -1.51 -26.37
N ASP A 195 -36.66 -1.53 -27.68
CA ASP A 195 -37.30 -0.50 -28.49
C ASP A 195 -38.61 -0.02 -27.84
N GLY A 196 -38.49 0.92 -26.92
CA GLY A 196 -39.59 1.74 -26.40
C GLY A 196 -39.99 2.81 -27.40
N ALA A 197 -40.52 2.39 -28.56
CA ALA A 197 -41.18 3.28 -29.51
C ALA A 197 -42.43 3.91 -28.86
N VAL A 198 -42.28 5.06 -28.20
CA VAL A 198 -43.42 5.92 -27.86
C VAL A 198 -43.76 6.78 -29.07
N GLU A 199 -44.45 6.16 -30.01
CA GLU A 199 -45.24 6.81 -31.02
C GLU A 199 -46.43 7.49 -30.34
N THR A 200 -46.42 8.81 -30.20
CA THR A 200 -47.63 9.56 -29.84
C THR A 200 -47.67 10.91 -30.54
N GLY A 201 -48.58 11.01 -31.51
CA GLY A 201 -49.42 12.21 -31.59
C GLY A 201 -49.00 13.26 -32.62
N ARG A 202 -49.06 12.88 -33.90
CA ARG A 202 -49.51 13.80 -34.95
C ARG A 202 -50.91 14.31 -34.56
N GLN A 203 -51.03 15.54 -34.08
CA GLN A 203 -52.29 16.28 -34.14
C GLN A 203 -52.08 17.57 -34.92
N GLN A 204 -52.48 17.47 -36.19
CA GLN A 204 -53.07 18.55 -36.97
C GLN A 204 -53.99 19.40 -36.09
N LEU A 205 -54.06 20.71 -36.32
CA LEU A 205 -55.21 21.36 -36.98
C LEU A 205 -55.14 22.89 -36.85
N VAL A 206 -55.36 23.58 -38.00
CA VAL A 206 -55.99 24.91 -38.23
C VAL A 206 -55.51 26.13 -37.41
N ASN A 207 -55.30 27.33 -37.95
CA ASN A 207 -55.71 28.03 -39.18
C ASN A 207 -54.64 29.08 -39.53
#